data_AF-A0A2V6TDU3-F1
#
_entry.id   AF-A0A2V6TDU3-F1
#
_cell.length_a   1.000
_cell.length_b   1.000
_cell.length_c   1.000
_cell.angle_alpha   90.00
_cell.angle_beta   90.00
_cell.angle_gamma   90.00
#
_symmetry.space_group_name_H-M   'P 1'
#
loop_
_entity.id
_entity.type
_entity.pdbx_description
1 polymer ?
#
loop_
_entity_poly.entity_id
_entity_poly.type
_entity_poly.pdbx_seq_one_letter_code
_entity_poly.pdbx_strand_id
1 'polypeptide(L)'
;MVTRRVAGDGVVTTEVVHGPSPEFEHELAGGEYSLTLVGHYTTTPGWTCGGVTEHEYESDQGAKRLNELLGMRSIFHHWWLGQCAACGGELEEGARQLVGPVVQQFFAPPT
;
A
#
# COMPACT_ATOMS: atom_id res chain seq x y z
N MET A 1 -13.40 -6.30 -1.81
CA MET A 1 -12.46 -7.37 -2.21
C MET A 1 -11.63 -6.92 -3.41
N VAL A 2 -10.30 -7.00 -3.30
CA VAL A 2 -9.34 -6.71 -4.38
C VAL A 2 -8.63 -8.00 -4.77
N THR A 3 -8.59 -8.33 -6.05
CA THR A 3 -7.98 -9.56 -6.55
C THR A 3 -6.78 -9.24 -7.42
N ARG A 4 -5.60 -9.82 -7.12
CA ARG A 4 -4.41 -9.68 -7.97
C ARG A 4 -3.88 -11.04 -8.38
N ARG A 5 -3.56 -11.19 -9.67
CA ARG A 5 -2.80 -12.33 -10.20
C ARG A 5 -1.31 -12.12 -9.90
N VAL A 6 -0.66 -13.11 -9.30
CA VAL A 6 0.79 -13.12 -9.07
C VAL A 6 1.45 -13.95 -10.19
N ALA A 7 2.75 -13.76 -10.45
CA ALA A 7 3.49 -14.64 -11.35
C ALA A 7 3.68 -16.02 -10.67
N GLY A 8 3.17 -17.08 -11.30
CA GLY A 8 2.93 -18.39 -10.69
C GLY A 8 1.44 -18.61 -10.38
N ASP A 9 0.95 -19.85 -10.44
CA ASP A 9 -0.49 -20.22 -10.50
C ASP A 9 -1.38 -19.82 -9.29
N GLY A 10 -0.92 -18.93 -8.40
CA GLY A 10 -1.69 -18.42 -7.26
C GLY A 10 -2.40 -17.09 -7.57
N VAL A 11 -3.70 -17.05 -7.35
CA VAL A 11 -4.45 -15.80 -7.19
C VAL A 11 -4.39 -15.41 -5.71
N VAL A 12 -3.90 -14.21 -5.41
CA VAL A 12 -4.01 -13.63 -4.07
C VAL A 12 -5.23 -12.72 -4.06
N THR A 13 -6.17 -13.03 -3.19
CA THR A 13 -7.37 -12.24 -2.96
C THR A 13 -7.22 -11.55 -1.60
N THR A 14 -7.43 -10.24 -1.58
CA THR A 14 -7.31 -9.43 -0.37
C THR A 14 -8.63 -8.72 -0.12
N GLU A 15 -9.20 -8.91 1.06
CA GLU A 15 -10.30 -8.08 1.53
C GLU A 15 -9.75 -6.77 2.08
N VAL A 16 -10.27 -5.65 1.60
CA VAL A 16 -9.79 -4.31 1.98
C VAL A 16 -10.99 -3.46 2.33
N VAL A 17 -11.03 -3.01 3.58
CA VAL A 17 -12.07 -2.16 4.15
C VAL A 17 -11.37 -1.02 4.91
N HIS A 18 -11.89 0.20 4.77
CA HIS A 18 -11.32 1.40 5.38
C HIS A 18 -12.30 1.99 6.39
N GLY A 19 -11.79 2.51 7.50
CA GLY A 19 -12.60 3.17 8.52
C GLY A 19 -12.01 3.01 9.91
N PRO A 20 -12.55 3.70 10.93
CA PRO A 20 -12.09 3.58 12.31
C PRO A 20 -12.39 2.20 12.93
N SER A 21 -13.27 1.42 12.31
CA SER A 21 -13.64 0.06 12.73
C SER A 21 -13.99 -0.75 11.49
N PRO A 22 -12.99 -1.24 10.74
CA PRO A 22 -13.25 -2.03 9.55
C PRO A 22 -13.87 -3.38 9.95
N GLU A 23 -14.97 -3.73 9.29
CA GLU A 23 -15.60 -5.04 9.44
C GLU A 23 -15.23 -5.88 8.22
N PHE A 24 -14.77 -7.11 8.45
CA PHE A 24 -14.38 -8.05 7.41
C PHE A 24 -15.40 -9.18 7.30
N GLU A 25 -15.71 -9.61 6.08
CA GLU A 25 -16.57 -10.76 5.79
C GLU A 25 -15.89 -12.08 6.20
N HIS A 26 -14.57 -12.16 6.09
CA HIS A 26 -13.81 -13.38 6.39
C HIS A 26 -13.28 -13.39 7.83
N GLU A 27 -13.28 -14.58 8.44
CA GLU A 27 -12.71 -14.79 9.76
C GLU A 27 -11.19 -14.53 9.75
N LEU A 28 -10.72 -13.79 10.75
CA LEU A 28 -9.31 -13.50 10.94
C LEU A 28 -8.68 -14.63 11.75
N ALA A 29 -7.76 -15.38 11.15
CA ALA A 29 -7.07 -16.50 11.79
C ALA A 29 -6.02 -16.08 12.85
N GLY A 30 -5.87 -14.78 13.10
CA GLY A 30 -4.88 -14.19 14.02
C GLY A 30 -3.58 -13.75 13.32
N GLY A 31 -2.84 -12.87 14.01
CA GLY A 31 -1.62 -12.22 13.50
C GLY A 31 -1.91 -10.90 12.78
N GLU A 32 -0.95 -9.98 12.82
CA GLU A 32 -1.02 -8.69 12.15
C GLU A 32 0.29 -8.44 11.41
N TYR A 33 0.19 -7.80 10.25
CA TYR A 33 1.36 -7.30 9.53
C TYR A 33 1.12 -5.84 9.18
N SER A 34 2.16 -5.02 9.29
CA SER A 34 2.01 -3.57 9.30
C SER A 34 3.12 -2.86 8.52
N LEU A 35 2.81 -1.65 8.07
CA LEU A 35 3.72 -0.74 7.39
C LEU A 35 3.40 0.69 7.81
N THR A 36 4.37 1.39 8.37
CA THR A 36 4.22 2.81 8.73
C THR A 36 4.89 3.68 7.69
N LEU A 37 4.08 4.48 7.00
CA LEU A 37 4.52 5.47 6.02
C LEU A 37 4.59 6.86 6.69
N VAL A 38 5.69 7.56 6.45
CA VAL A 38 5.84 8.96 6.87
C VAL A 38 6.13 9.83 5.66
N GLY A 39 5.42 10.96 5.58
CA GLY A 39 5.66 12.02 4.62
C GLY A 39 6.14 13.29 5.32
N HIS A 40 7.00 14.05 4.66
CA HIS A 40 7.58 15.30 5.11
C HIS A 40 7.38 16.37 4.05
N TYR A 41 6.84 17.51 4.47
CA TYR A 41 6.87 18.71 3.66
C TYR A 41 8.31 19.15 3.43
N THR A 42 8.59 19.69 2.25
CA THR A 42 9.89 20.25 1.93
C THR A 42 9.76 21.75 1.66
N THR A 43 10.86 22.48 1.80
CA THR A 43 10.93 23.89 1.42
C THR A 43 11.04 24.09 -0.09
N THR A 44 11.26 23.02 -0.87
CA THR A 44 11.38 23.08 -2.32
C THR A 44 9.97 23.01 -2.93
N PRO A 45 9.55 24.02 -3.74
CA PRO A 45 8.23 23.99 -4.36
C PRO A 45 8.01 22.75 -5.23
N GLY A 46 6.86 22.10 -5.04
CA GLY A 46 6.49 20.89 -5.78
C GLY A 46 7.19 19.60 -5.32
N TRP A 47 7.93 19.64 -4.20
CA TRP A 47 8.62 18.47 -3.67
C TRP A 47 8.02 18.01 -2.34
N THR A 48 7.93 16.70 -2.20
CA THR A 48 7.64 16.00 -0.94
C THR A 48 8.68 14.92 -0.74
N CYS A 49 9.00 14.60 0.51
CA CYS A 49 9.85 13.47 0.86
C CYS A 49 9.06 12.51 1.73
N GLY A 50 9.37 11.23 1.68
CA GLY A 50 8.73 10.25 2.54
C GLY A 50 9.43 8.92 2.50
N GLY A 51 9.02 8.03 3.38
CA GLY A 51 9.59 6.69 3.51
C GLY A 51 8.79 5.79 4.42
N VAL A 52 9.30 4.57 4.57
CA VAL A 52 8.81 3.59 5.54
C VAL A 52 9.68 3.71 6.79
N THR A 53 9.07 3.95 7.94
CA THR A 53 9.80 4.03 9.22
C THR A 53 9.74 2.74 10.03
N GLU A 54 8.65 1.99 9.90
CA GLU A 54 8.42 0.73 10.60
C GLU A 54 7.70 -0.26 9.68
N HIS A 55 8.00 -1.54 9.84
CA HIS A 55 7.31 -2.63 9.14
C HIS A 55 7.36 -3.90 9.97
N GLU A 56 6.31 -4.70 9.88
CA GLU A 56 6.20 -5.98 10.57
C GLU A 56 5.60 -7.02 9.64
N TYR A 57 6.18 -8.22 9.66
CA TYR A 57 5.69 -9.41 8.97
C TYR A 57 5.26 -10.43 10.02
N GLU A 58 4.13 -11.08 9.80
CA GLU A 58 3.70 -12.20 10.64
C GLU A 58 4.46 -13.47 10.24
N SER A 59 4.71 -13.68 8.94
CA SER A 59 5.33 -14.91 8.46
C SER A 59 6.85 -14.84 8.35
N ASP A 60 7.53 -15.93 8.71
CA ASP A 60 8.94 -16.15 8.40
C ASP A 60 9.20 -16.83 7.05
N GLN A 61 8.15 -17.25 6.35
CA GLN A 61 8.28 -17.91 5.05
C GLN A 61 8.31 -16.86 3.93
N GLY A 62 9.36 -16.86 3.10
CA GLY A 62 9.54 -15.87 2.04
C GLY A 62 8.34 -15.72 1.10
N ALA A 63 7.72 -16.82 0.68
CA ALA A 63 6.52 -16.79 -0.17
C ALA A 63 5.31 -16.12 0.53
N LYS A 64 5.17 -16.29 1.85
CA LYS A 64 4.11 -15.66 2.62
C LYS A 64 4.40 -14.18 2.89
N ARG A 65 5.65 -13.80 3.15
CA ARG A 65 6.06 -12.37 3.23
C ARG A 65 5.77 -11.62 1.93
N LEU A 66 5.95 -12.27 0.78
CA LEU A 66 5.56 -11.68 -0.51
C LEU A 66 4.04 -11.42 -0.58
N ASN A 67 3.22 -12.32 -0.04
CA ASN A 67 1.77 -12.11 0.03
C ASN A 67 1.41 -10.98 1.00
N GLU A 68 2.08 -10.87 2.15
CA GLU A 68 1.90 -9.78 3.11
C GLU A 68 2.29 -8.42 2.49
N LEU A 69 3.43 -8.35 1.81
CA LEU A 69 3.84 -7.17 1.02
C LEU A 69 2.79 -6.78 -0.03
N LEU A 70 2.26 -7.78 -0.75
CA LEU A 70 1.20 -7.56 -1.74
C LEU A 70 -0.09 -7.05 -1.07
N GLY A 71 -0.42 -7.57 0.10
CA GLY A 71 -1.54 -7.13 0.93
C GLY A 71 -1.39 -5.66 1.32
N MET A 72 -0.26 -5.29 1.95
CA MET A 72 0.05 -3.90 2.34
C MET A 72 -0.05 -2.93 1.16
N ARG A 73 0.56 -3.28 0.02
CA ARG A 73 0.48 -2.48 -1.21
C ARG A 73 -0.96 -2.30 -1.68
N SER A 74 -1.75 -3.36 -1.65
CA SER A 74 -3.14 -3.33 -2.12
C SER A 74 -4.03 -2.49 -1.21
N ILE A 75 -3.83 -2.59 0.11
CA ILE A 75 -4.50 -1.74 1.12
C ILE A 75 -4.18 -0.26 0.83
N PHE A 76 -2.89 0.08 0.70
CA PHE A 76 -2.46 1.46 0.45
C PHE A 76 -3.02 2.00 -0.88
N HIS A 77 -2.94 1.25 -1.98
CA HIS A 77 -3.45 1.69 -3.28
C HIS A 77 -4.95 1.97 -3.24
N HIS A 78 -5.72 1.07 -2.61
CA HIS A 78 -7.15 1.25 -2.48
C HIS A 78 -7.50 2.47 -1.63
N TRP A 79 -6.81 2.65 -0.48
CA TRP A 79 -6.99 3.84 0.35
C TRP A 79 -6.66 5.12 -0.43
N TRP A 80 -5.51 5.13 -1.10
CA TRP A 80 -5.00 6.26 -1.85
C TRP A 80 -5.96 6.68 -2.96
N LEU A 81 -6.50 5.75 -3.74
CA LEU A 81 -7.52 6.05 -4.76
C LEU A 81 -8.76 6.72 -4.15
N GLY A 82 -9.22 6.22 -3.00
CA GLY A 82 -10.32 6.83 -2.26
C GLY A 82 -10.00 8.26 -1.80
N GLN A 83 -8.78 8.51 -1.33
CA GLN A 83 -8.33 9.84 -0.95
C GLN A 83 -8.18 10.78 -2.15
N CYS A 84 -7.64 10.31 -3.27
CA CYS A 84 -7.57 11.09 -4.51
C CYS A 84 -8.95 11.58 -4.93
N ALA A 85 -9.95 10.68 -4.93
CA ALA A 85 -11.33 11.04 -5.22
C ALA A 85 -11.91 12.03 -4.19
N ALA A 86 -11.65 11.81 -2.90
CA ALA A 86 -12.11 12.70 -1.83
C ALA A 86 -11.49 14.11 -1.92
N CYS A 87 -10.28 14.24 -2.44
CA CYS A 87 -9.61 15.51 -2.71
C CYS A 87 -10.02 16.15 -4.06
N GLY A 88 -11.01 15.60 -4.77
CA GLY A 88 -11.53 16.13 -6.03
C GLY A 88 -10.76 15.70 -7.29
N GLY A 89 -9.88 14.70 -7.17
CA GLY A 89 -9.21 14.09 -8.31
C GLY A 89 -10.09 13.05 -9.02
N GLU A 90 -9.85 12.84 -10.31
CA GLU A 90 -10.51 11.78 -11.09
C GLU A 90 -9.89 10.41 -10.77
N LEU A 91 -10.74 9.40 -10.52
CA LEU A 91 -10.28 8.05 -10.13
C LEU A 91 -9.37 7.43 -11.19
N GLU A 92 -9.66 7.64 -12.48
CA GLU A 92 -8.85 7.12 -13.59
C GLU A 92 -7.48 7.78 -13.66
N GLU A 93 -7.40 9.10 -13.44
CA GLU A 93 -6.13 9.82 -13.35
C GLU A 93 -5.31 9.31 -12.16
N GLY A 94 -5.96 9.12 -11.01
CA GLY A 94 -5.34 8.48 -9.87
C GLY A 94 -4.77 7.10 -10.22
N ALA A 95 -5.60 6.22 -10.79
CA ALA A 95 -5.16 4.88 -11.17
C ALA A 95 -3.95 4.89 -12.11
N ARG A 96 -3.87 5.87 -13.03
CA ARG A 96 -2.71 6.04 -13.92
C ARG A 96 -1.43 6.41 -13.16
N GLN A 97 -1.49 7.18 -12.09
CA GLN A 97 -0.31 7.52 -11.29
C GLN A 97 0.25 6.33 -10.47
N LEU A 98 -0.56 5.29 -10.24
CA LEU A 98 -0.07 4.04 -9.62
C LEU A 98 0.76 3.18 -10.59
N VAL A 99 0.69 3.45 -11.89
CA VAL A 99 1.35 2.67 -12.97
C VAL A 99 2.37 3.50 -13.75
N GLY A 100 2.15 4.81 -13.84
CA GLY A 100 2.90 5.73 -14.69
C GLY A 100 4.27 6.15 -14.13
N PRO A 101 5.07 6.89 -14.92
CA PRO A 101 6.39 7.35 -14.53
C PRO A 101 6.26 8.47 -13.49
N VAL A 102 6.09 8.11 -12.23
CA VAL A 102 6.46 9.02 -11.14
C VAL A 102 7.98 9.12 -11.18
N VAL A 103 8.51 10.32 -11.37
CA VAL A 103 9.96 10.54 -11.21
C VAL A 103 10.27 10.34 -9.73
N GLN A 104 10.67 9.12 -9.38
CA GLN A 104 11.06 8.74 -8.03
C GLN A 104 12.58 8.89 -7.93
N GLN A 105 13.04 9.77 -7.05
CA GLN A 105 14.44 9.81 -6.65
C GLN A 105 14.58 9.02 -5.35
N PHE A 106 15.34 7.93 -5.42
CA PHE A 106 15.66 7.12 -4.26
C PHE A 106 16.96 7.63 -3.65
N PHE A 107 16.91 7.95 -2.36
CA PHE A 107 18.10 8.22 -1.56
C PHE A 107 18.40 6.98 -0.73
N ALA A 108 19.67 6.57 -0.67
CA ALA A 108 20.07 5.50 0.23
C ALA A 108 19.81 5.92 1.69
N PRO A 109 19.35 5.00 2.56
CA PRO A 109 19.19 5.32 3.97
C PRO A 109 20.55 5.72 4.58
N PRO A 110 20.57 6.66 5.54
CA PRO A 110 21.79 6.96 6.29
C PRO A 110 22.25 5.71 7.06
N THR A 111 23.55 5.40 6.94
CA THR A 111 24.25 4.31 7.65
C THR A 111 24.38 4.57 9.14
#